data_AF-A0A3D5QE47-F1
#
_entry.id   AF-A0A3D5QE47-F1
#
_cell.length_a   1.000
_cell.length_b   1.000
_cell.length_c   1.000
_cell.angle_alpha   90.00
_cell.angle_beta   90.00
_cell.angle_gamma   90.00
#
_symmetry.space_group_name_H-M   'P 1'
#
loop_
_entity.id
_entity.type
_entity.pdbx_description
1 polymer ?
#
loop_
_entity_poly.entity_id
_entity_poly.type
_entity_poly.pdbx_seq_one_letter_code
_entity_poly.pdbx_strand_id
1 'polypeptide(L)'
;GFFAGKWCSYAAAPDLPHDQREEDGGALVFDTPPLDESVEILGKPEVTLNVSASNPLAMVAVRISDVSPDGKATRVTYGLLNL
;
A
#
# COMPACT_ATOMS: atom_id res chain seq x y z
N GLY A 1 -5.81 -5.32 5.22
CA GLY A 1 -6.31 -6.64 5.61
C GLY A 1 -5.51 -7.15 6.78
N PHE A 2 -5.48 -8.47 6.93
CA PHE A 2 -4.88 -9.17 8.07
C PHE A 2 -3.38 -8.86 8.24
N PHE A 3 -2.69 -8.52 7.15
CA PHE A 3 -1.25 -8.28 7.07
C PHE A 3 -0.90 -6.78 6.99
N ALA A 4 -1.89 -5.91 7.19
CA ALA A 4 -1.71 -4.46 7.12
C ALA A 4 -1.01 -3.85 8.34
N GLY A 5 -0.72 -4.62 9.39
CA GLY A 5 -0.20 -4.09 10.65
C GLY A 5 -1.20 -3.19 11.39
N LYS A 6 -0.78 -2.64 12.53
CA LYS A 6 -1.61 -1.75 13.35
C LYS A 6 -1.57 -0.31 12.80
N TRP A 7 -2.68 0.39 12.91
CA TRP A 7 -2.79 1.81 12.53
C TRP A 7 -1.85 2.72 13.35
N CYS A 8 -1.83 2.54 14.68
CA CYS A 8 -0.88 3.18 15.58
C CYS A 8 0.13 2.14 16.07
N SER A 9 1.14 1.85 15.24
CA SER A 9 2.23 0.94 15.61
C SER A 9 3.17 1.57 16.63
N TYR A 10 3.64 0.78 17.59
CA TYR A 10 4.74 1.15 18.48
C TYR A 10 6.04 0.43 18.12
N ALA A 11 6.14 -0.05 16.87
CA ALA A 11 7.26 -0.83 16.34
C ALA A 11 7.60 -2.11 17.14
N ALA A 12 6.69 -2.60 17.99
CA ALA A 12 6.80 -3.91 18.61
C ALA A 12 6.22 -4.96 17.66
N ALA A 13 6.87 -6.12 17.49
CA ALA A 13 6.27 -7.19 16.69
C ALA A 13 4.96 -7.68 17.36
N PRO A 14 3.84 -7.87 16.61
CA PRO A 14 3.65 -7.83 15.16
C PRO A 14 2.97 -6.54 14.64
N ASP A 15 3.32 -5.37 15.16
CA ASP A 15 2.61 -4.11 14.88
C ASP A 15 2.85 -3.56 13.48
N LEU A 16 3.97 -3.92 12.85
CA LEU A 16 4.33 -3.44 11.51
C LEU A 16 3.65 -4.27 10.41
N PRO A 17 3.42 -3.68 9.22
CA PRO A 17 2.93 -4.45 8.08
C PRO A 17 3.88 -5.60 7.74
N HIS A 18 3.30 -6.73 7.34
CA HIS A 18 4.07 -7.84 6.76
C HIS A 18 4.40 -7.56 5.29
N ASP A 19 5.01 -8.54 4.63
CA ASP A 19 5.24 -8.50 3.18
C ASP A 19 3.90 -8.29 2.44
N GLN A 20 3.80 -7.20 1.68
CA GLN A 20 2.55 -6.76 1.08
C GLN A 20 2.04 -7.68 -0.03
N ARG A 21 2.85 -8.63 -0.49
CA ARG A 21 2.38 -9.72 -1.38
C ARG A 21 1.21 -10.50 -0.78
N GLU A 22 1.15 -10.60 0.55
CA GLU A 22 0.06 -11.27 1.25
C GLU A 22 -1.27 -10.49 1.16
N GLU A 23 -1.22 -9.20 0.83
CA GLU A 23 -2.38 -8.34 0.61
C GLU A 23 -2.68 -8.10 -0.87
N ASP A 24 -1.79 -8.50 -1.80
CA ASP A 24 -1.95 -8.27 -3.25
C ASP A 24 -3.08 -9.10 -3.85
N GLY A 25 -3.36 -10.28 -3.30
CA GLY A 25 -4.41 -11.17 -3.81
C GLY A 25 -5.84 -10.58 -3.81
N GLY A 26 -6.09 -9.51 -3.07
CA GLY A 26 -7.36 -8.77 -3.05
C GLY A 26 -7.28 -7.36 -3.62
N ALA A 27 -6.16 -6.98 -4.23
CA ALA A 27 -5.90 -5.63 -4.71
C ALA A 27 -5.64 -5.60 -6.22
N LEU A 28 -5.84 -4.42 -6.82
CA LEU A 28 -5.30 -4.13 -8.14
C LEU A 28 -3.87 -3.60 -7.94
N VAL A 29 -2.90 -4.31 -8.53
CA VAL A 29 -1.46 -4.01 -8.36
C VAL A 29 -0.94 -3.30 -9.61
N PHE A 30 -0.19 -2.22 -9.39
CA PHE A 30 0.49 -1.46 -10.43
C PHE A 30 1.95 -1.33 -10.05
N ASP A 31 2.81 -1.95 -10.84
CA ASP A 31 4.26 -1.90 -10.65
C ASP A 31 4.91 -1.05 -11.73
N THR A 32 5.98 -0.35 -11.35
CA THR A 32 6.92 0.18 -12.33
C THR A 32 7.79 -0.96 -12.86
N PRO A 33 8.47 -0.78 -14.00
CA PRO A 33 9.70 -1.53 -14.26
C PRO A 33 10.70 -1.35 -13.10
N PRO A 34 11.72 -2.23 -12.98
CA PRO A 34 12.84 -2.00 -12.08
C PRO A 34 13.41 -0.59 -12.27
N LEU A 35 13.68 0.10 -11.17
CA LEU A 35 14.20 1.46 -11.21
C LEU A 35 15.69 1.44 -11.58
N ASP A 36 16.08 2.18 -12.62
CA ASP A 36 17.48 2.28 -13.07
C ASP A 36 18.33 3.18 -12.15
N GLU A 37 17.67 4.06 -11.40
CA GLU A 37 18.28 4.96 -10.42
C GLU A 37 17.44 5.06 -9.15
N SER A 38 18.06 5.57 -8.07
CA SER A 38 17.35 5.77 -6.80
C SER A 38 16.29 6.87 -6.94
N VAL A 39 15.07 6.57 -6.47
CA VAL A 39 13.98 7.55 -6.40
C VAL A 39 13.73 7.91 -4.95
N GLU A 40 13.85 9.20 -4.63
CA GLU A 40 13.55 9.72 -3.30
C GLU A 40 12.14 10.31 -3.27
N ILE A 41 11.32 9.88 -2.31
CA ILE A 41 9.97 10.40 -2.09
C ILE A 41 9.95 11.15 -0.77
N LEU A 42 9.83 12.48 -0.84
CA LEU A 42 9.77 13.36 0.32
C LEU A 42 8.43 14.11 0.32
N GLY A 43 7.67 13.99 1.41
CA GLY A 43 6.40 14.70 1.61
C GLY A 43 5.19 13.78 1.61
N LYS A 44 4.04 14.31 1.16
CA LYS A 44 2.74 13.63 1.19
C LYS A 44 2.34 13.23 -0.24
N PRO A 45 2.47 11.95 -0.63
CA PRO A 45 2.02 11.50 -1.93
C PRO A 45 0.48 11.59 -2.04
N GLU A 46 0.01 11.86 -3.26
CA GLU A 46 -1.41 11.96 -3.58
C GLU A 46 -1.72 11.16 -4.84
N VAL A 47 -2.94 10.62 -4.92
CA VAL A 47 -3.41 9.84 -6.07
C VAL A 47 -4.81 10.31 -6.45
N THR A 48 -5.06 10.43 -7.74
CA THR A 48 -6.39 10.74 -8.28
C THR A 48 -6.97 9.48 -8.91
N LEU A 49 -8.16 9.08 -8.47
CA LEU A 49 -8.83 7.87 -8.93
C LEU A 49 -10.21 8.20 -9.47
N ASN A 50 -10.57 7.61 -10.61
CA ASN A 50 -11.94 7.58 -11.10
C ASN A 50 -12.56 6.26 -10.66
N VAL A 51 -13.53 6.32 -9.74
CA VAL A 51 -14.13 5.14 -9.11
C VAL A 51 -15.65 5.16 -9.23
N SER A 52 -16.24 3.96 -9.24
CA SER A 52 -17.68 3.76 -9.11
C SER A 52 -17.93 2.57 -8.20
N ALA A 53 -18.90 2.67 -7.29
CA ALA A 53 -19.33 1.58 -6.41
C ALA A 53 -20.80 1.24 -6.69
N SER A 54 -21.13 -0.05 -6.68
CA SER A 54 -22.52 -0.53 -6.80
C SER A 54 -23.29 -0.47 -5.48
N ASN A 55 -22.58 -0.32 -4.36
CA ASN A 55 -23.14 -0.27 -3.01
C ASN A 55 -22.99 1.12 -2.40
N PRO A 56 -23.90 1.53 -1.49
CA PRO A 56 -23.88 2.85 -0.87
C PRO A 56 -22.76 3.06 0.16
N LEU A 57 -22.06 1.99 0.55
CA LEU A 57 -20.90 2.03 1.43
C LEU A 57 -19.74 1.35 0.72
N ALA A 58 -18.68 2.11 0.48
CA ALA A 58 -17.46 1.60 -0.14
C ALA A 58 -16.23 2.28 0.46
N MET A 59 -15.11 1.58 0.43
CA MET A 59 -13.81 2.15 0.82
C MET A 59 -12.80 1.89 -0.27
N VAL A 60 -11.91 2.87 -0.44
CA VAL A 60 -10.70 2.74 -1.24
C VAL A 60 -9.51 2.77 -0.31
N ALA A 61 -8.66 1.77 -0.41
CA ALA A 61 -7.36 1.73 0.23
C ALA A 61 -6.29 1.76 -0.85
N VAL A 62 -5.31 2.65 -0.73
CA VAL A 62 -4.16 2.75 -1.63
C VAL A 62 -2.89 2.61 -0.82
N ARG A 63 -1.92 1.85 -1.34
CA ARG A 63 -0.60 1.69 -0.74
C ARG A 63 0.49 2.03 -1.73
N ILE A 64 1.60 2.55 -1.23
CA ILE A 64 2.88 2.61 -1.92
C ILE A 64 3.79 1.61 -1.20
N SER A 65 4.39 0.72 -1.97
CA SER A 65 5.33 -0.28 -1.48
C SER A 65 6.67 -0.12 -2.21
N ASP A 66 7.76 -0.34 -1.47
CA ASP A 66 9.09 -0.56 -2.02
C ASP A 66 9.25 -2.06 -2.29
N VAL A 67 9.50 -2.42 -3.55
CA VAL A 67 9.60 -3.80 -4.00
C VAL A 67 11.06 -4.13 -4.25
N SER A 68 11.61 -5.02 -3.43
CA SER A 68 13.00 -5.45 -3.56
C SER A 68 13.20 -6.36 -4.78
N PRO A 69 14.46 -6.55 -5.25
CA PRO A 69 14.75 -7.44 -6.37
C PRO A 69 14.35 -8.91 -6.16
N ASP A 70 14.20 -9.38 -4.92
CA ASP A 70 13.67 -10.70 -4.59
C ASP A 70 12.13 -10.74 -4.48
N GLY A 71 11.47 -9.62 -4.83
CA GLY A 71 10.04 -9.45 -4.93
C GLY A 71 9.32 -9.19 -3.60
N LYS A 72 10.02 -9.04 -2.48
CA LYS A 72 9.35 -8.68 -1.22
C LYS A 72 8.85 -7.24 -1.30
N ALA A 73 7.62 -7.01 -0.84
CA ALA A 73 7.00 -5.69 -0.89
C ALA A 73 6.90 -5.10 0.52
N THR A 74 7.69 -4.05 0.78
CA THR A 74 7.68 -3.32 2.05
C THR A 74 6.77 -2.11 1.91
N ARG A 75 5.73 -2.00 2.74
CA ARG A 75 4.82 -0.83 2.68
C ARG A 75 5.54 0.43 3.16
N VAL A 76 5.63 1.44 2.29
CA VAL A 76 6.18 2.76 2.60
C VAL A 76 5.10 3.64 3.23
N THR A 77 3.93 3.74 2.58
CA THR A 77 2.80 4.53 3.08
C THR A 77 1.48 4.03 2.50
N TYR A 78 0.37 4.51 3.04
CA TYR A 78 -0.97 4.19 2.58
C TYR A 78 -1.96 5.31 2.88
N GLY A 79 -3.08 5.29 2.14
CA GLY A 79 -4.22 6.17 2.35
C GLY A 79 -5.52 5.38 2.31
N LEU A 80 -6.51 5.85 3.06
CA LEU A 80 -7.87 5.32 3.09
C LEU A 80 -8.84 6.45 2.74
N LEU A 81 -9.82 6.14 1.89
CA LEU A 81 -10.91 7.04 1.55
C LEU A 81 -12.23 6.30 1.67
N ASN A 82 -13.15 6.85 2.47
CA ASN A 82 -14.54 6.41 2.53
C ASN A 82 -15.30 7.11 1.40
N LEU A 83 -15.96 6.34 0.53
CA LEU A 83 -16.69 6.81 -0.65
C LEU A 83 -18.16 7.09 -0.34
#